data_AF-A0A157SU30-F1
#
_entry.id   AF-A0A157SU30-F1
#
_cell.length_a   1.000
_cell.length_b   1.000
_cell.length_c   1.000
_cell.angle_alpha   90.00
_cell.angle_beta   90.00
_cell.angle_gamma   90.00
#
_symmetry.space_group_name_H-M   'P 1'
#
loop_
_entity.id
_entity.type
_entity.pdbx_description
1 polymer ?
#
loop_
_entity_poly.entity_id
_entity_poly.type
_entity_poly.pdbx_seq_one_letter_code
_entity_poly.pdbx_strand_id
1 'polypeptide(L)'
;MLTNEQGKQYLQSQGIENVPDFILAAWVELVNSIQPCLDEHYPAGVALLIQSYLLALMAYGQGDKYIASQSAPSGASRSFRYQGFAERWRGMMALLRGLDTKGCATGLIPPDPTQTAHAGIWIGKGGCHVGGGR
;
A
#
# COMPACT_ATOMS: atom_id res chain seq x y z
N MET A 1 13.11 8.21 11.57
CA MET A 1 13.52 8.48 10.17
C MET A 1 14.04 7.21 9.55
N LEU A 2 13.48 6.85 8.40
CA LEU A 2 13.83 5.65 7.64
C LEU A 2 15.04 5.95 6.76
N THR A 3 16.03 5.06 6.74
CA THR A 3 17.19 5.17 5.83
C THR A 3 16.94 4.39 4.53
N ASN A 4 17.67 4.77 3.47
CA ASN A 4 17.60 4.07 2.18
C ASN A 4 17.95 2.58 2.29
N GLU A 5 18.95 2.24 3.11
CA GLU A 5 19.36 0.85 3.34
C GLU A 5 18.28 0.04 4.06
N GLN A 6 17.66 0.61 5.10
CA GLN A 6 16.55 -0.01 5.82
C GLN A 6 15.33 -0.22 4.91
N GLY A 7 15.01 0.78 4.08
CA GLY A 7 13.95 0.68 3.09
C GLY A 7 14.21 -0.43 2.07
N LYS A 8 15.44 -0.54 1.56
CA LYS A 8 15.83 -1.58 0.59
C LYS A 8 15.76 -2.97 1.21
N GLN A 9 16.29 -3.14 2.42
CA GLN A 9 16.25 -4.40 3.14
C GLN A 9 14.79 -4.84 3.39
N TYR A 10 13.92 -3.89 3.75
CA TYR A 10 12.51 -4.18 3.98
C TYR A 10 11.79 -4.58 2.67
N LEU A 11 12.00 -3.85 1.58
CA LEU A 11 11.39 -4.15 0.28
C LEU A 11 11.82 -5.52 -0.27
N GLN A 12 13.10 -5.89 -0.10
CA GLN A 12 13.58 -7.22 -0.44
C GLN A 12 12.90 -8.33 0.37
N SER A 13 12.63 -8.10 1.66
CA SER A 13 11.85 -9.05 2.49
C SER A 13 10.42 -9.24 2.00
N GLN A 14 9.86 -8.24 1.31
CA GLN A 14 8.55 -8.30 0.67
C GLN A 14 8.61 -8.92 -0.74
N GLY A 15 9.79 -9.33 -1.22
CA GLY A 15 9.97 -9.91 -2.56
C GLY A 15 10.07 -8.86 -3.68
N ILE A 16 10.31 -7.60 -3.34
CA ILE A 16 10.50 -6.49 -4.29
C ILE A 16 12.01 -6.25 -4.43
N GLU A 17 12.63 -6.95 -5.38
CA GLU A 17 14.10 -6.97 -5.49
C GLU A 17 14.67 -5.91 -6.46
N ASN A 18 13.88 -5.46 -7.44
CA ASN A 18 14.36 -4.66 -8.57
C ASN A 18 13.90 -3.19 -8.53
N VAL A 19 13.96 -2.54 -7.37
CA VAL A 19 13.68 -1.09 -7.27
C VAL A 19 14.95 -0.30 -7.63
N PRO A 20 14.90 0.61 -8.61
CA PRO A 20 16.01 1.52 -8.88
C PRO A 20 16.33 2.41 -7.67
N ASP A 21 17.61 2.56 -7.33
CA ASP A 21 18.03 3.27 -6.12
C ASP A 21 17.57 4.75 -6.08
N PHE A 22 17.42 5.39 -7.24
CA PHE A 22 16.91 6.77 -7.33
C PHE A 22 15.41 6.88 -6.98
N ILE A 23 14.61 5.87 -7.31
CA ILE A 23 13.19 5.81 -6.95
C ILE A 23 13.07 5.56 -5.44
N LEU A 24 13.90 4.65 -4.92
CA LEU A 24 13.93 4.35 -3.50
C LEU A 24 14.26 5.60 -2.67
N ALA A 25 15.27 6.37 -3.07
CA ALA A 25 15.63 7.62 -2.38
C ALA A 25 14.48 8.62 -2.36
N ALA A 26 13.79 8.81 -3.50
CA ALA A 26 12.63 9.70 -3.60
C ALA A 26 11.46 9.24 -2.71
N TRP A 27 11.21 7.93 -2.63
CA TRP A 27 10.20 7.40 -1.73
C TRP A 27 10.54 7.58 -0.26
N VAL A 28 11.80 7.35 0.11
CA VAL A 28 12.25 7.55 1.48
C VAL A 28 12.13 9.02 1.88
N GLU A 29 12.43 9.96 0.98
CA GLU A 29 12.21 11.39 1.21
C GLU A 29 10.73 11.72 1.44
N LEU A 30 9.84 11.17 0.60
CA LEU A 30 8.41 11.34 0.72
C LEU A 30 7.86 10.76 2.03
N VAL A 31 8.33 9.59 2.46
CA VAL A 31 7.98 8.95 3.75
C VAL A 31 8.54 9.73 4.94
N ASN A 32 9.71 10.35 4.79
CA ASN A 32 10.30 11.15 5.86
C ASN A 32 9.61 12.52 6.00
N SER A 33 8.85 12.97 4.99
CA SER A 33 8.07 14.22 5.08
C SER A 33 6.98 14.19 6.18
N ILE A 34 6.48 13.01 6.56
CA ILE A 34 5.50 12.84 7.65
C ILE A 34 6.12 12.72 9.05
N GLN A 35 7.45 12.72 9.15
CA GLN A 35 8.16 12.64 10.43
C GLN A 35 7.67 13.63 11.50
N PRO A 36 7.40 14.93 11.22
CA PRO A 36 6.93 15.85 12.26
C PRO A 36 5.60 15.44 12.89
N CYS A 37 4.66 14.89 12.10
CA CYS A 37 3.39 14.37 12.60
C CYS A 37 3.58 13.08 13.42
N LEU A 38 4.55 12.25 13.01
CA LEU A 38 4.84 11.00 13.69
C LEU A 38 5.50 11.22 15.05
N ASP A 39 6.44 12.15 15.15
CA ASP A 39 7.19 12.43 16.37
C ASP A 39 6.31 13.05 17.47
N GLU A 40 5.23 13.76 17.09
CA GLU A 40 4.28 14.35 18.03
C GLU A 40 3.31 13.33 18.65
N HIS A 41 3.01 12.25 17.93
CA HIS A 41 1.92 11.35 18.30
C HIS A 41 2.35 9.91 18.60
N TYR A 42 3.55 9.51 18.19
CA TYR A 42 3.99 8.12 18.26
C TYR A 42 5.42 7.98 18.79
N PRO A 43 5.70 6.88 19.53
CA PRO A 43 7.07 6.53 19.86
C PRO A 43 7.86 6.16 18.60
N ALA A 44 9.18 6.38 18.64
CA ALA A 44 10.07 6.18 17.49
C ALA A 44 9.95 4.79 16.82
N GLY A 45 9.69 3.74 17.60
CA GLY A 45 9.47 2.39 17.07
C GLY A 45 8.19 2.25 16.22
N VAL A 46 7.10 2.88 16.64
CA VAL A 46 5.83 2.87 15.89
C VAL A 46 5.95 3.76 14.65
N ALA A 47 6.64 4.90 14.76
CA ALA A 47 6.94 5.76 13.62
C ALA A 47 7.70 5.00 12.51
N LEU A 48 8.73 4.22 12.88
CA LEU A 48 9.47 3.38 11.91
C LEU A 48 8.59 2.31 11.25
N LEU A 49 7.66 1.71 11.99
CA LEU A 49 6.72 0.74 11.43
C LEU A 49 5.76 1.38 10.43
N ILE A 50 5.18 2.54 10.77
CA ILE A 50 4.29 3.28 9.87
C ILE A 50 5.03 3.66 8.59
N GLN A 51 6.27 4.14 8.71
CA GLN A 51 7.11 4.51 7.56
C GLN A 51 7.41 3.33 6.64
N SER A 52 7.78 2.18 7.20
CA SER A 52 8.09 0.98 6.42
C SER A 52 6.85 0.42 5.72
N TYR A 53 5.69 0.40 6.38
CA TYR A 53 4.42 -0.02 5.76
C TYR A 53 3.98 0.91 4.64
N LEU A 54 4.16 2.23 4.79
CA LEU A 54 3.86 3.19 3.73
C LEU A 54 4.79 3.02 2.52
N LEU A 55 6.08 2.77 2.75
CA LEU A 55 7.03 2.45 1.69
C LEU A 55 6.62 1.20 0.91
N ALA A 56 6.23 0.13 1.60
CA ALA A 56 5.77 -1.09 0.94
C ALA A 56 4.49 -0.88 0.14
N LEU A 57 3.54 -0.07 0.64
CA LEU A 57 2.36 0.31 -0.14
C LEU A 57 2.75 1.05 -1.43
N MET A 58 3.66 2.01 -1.39
CA MET A 58 4.12 2.67 -2.63
C MET A 58 4.75 1.69 -3.61
N ALA A 59 5.55 0.74 -3.12
CA ALA A 59 6.20 -0.26 -3.96
C ALA A 59 5.18 -1.23 -4.59
N TYR A 60 4.20 -1.69 -3.82
CA TYR A 60 3.13 -2.53 -4.36
C TYR A 60 2.32 -1.81 -5.45
N GLY A 61 2.09 -0.50 -5.31
CA GLY A 61 1.33 0.28 -6.30
C GLY A 61 1.95 0.32 -7.71
N GLN A 62 3.25 0.05 -7.84
CA GLN A 62 3.94 0.04 -9.15
C GLN A 62 3.82 -1.27 -9.93
N GLY A 63 3.21 -2.31 -9.34
CA GLY A 63 3.01 -3.60 -10.00
C GLY A 63 4.27 -4.45 -10.02
N ASP A 64 4.31 -5.47 -9.17
CA ASP A 64 5.44 -6.40 -9.10
C ASP A 64 5.39 -7.48 -10.17
N LYS A 65 6.57 -7.84 -10.68
CA LYS A 65 6.79 -9.10 -11.39
C LYS A 65 6.75 -10.23 -10.36
N TYR A 66 5.69 -11.04 -10.38
CA TYR A 66 5.61 -12.22 -9.52
C TYR A 66 6.22 -13.44 -10.20
N ILE A 67 7.14 -14.09 -9.51
CA ILE A 67 7.67 -15.39 -9.93
C ILE A 67 6.66 -16.47 -9.54
N ALA A 68 5.77 -16.83 -10.47
CA ALA A 68 4.76 -17.87 -10.25
C ALA A 68 5.35 -19.29 -10.15
N SER A 69 6.53 -19.51 -10.74
CA SER A 69 7.23 -20.79 -10.73
C SER A 69 8.73 -20.58 -10.88
N GLN A 70 9.53 -21.17 -9.99
CA GLN A 70 10.96 -21.39 -10.21
C GLN A 70 11.23 -22.88 -10.32
N SER A 71 11.79 -23.29 -11.46
CA SER A 71 12.26 -24.64 -11.71
C SER A 71 13.78 -24.63 -11.73
N ALA A 72 14.40 -25.42 -10.85
CA ALA A 72 15.85 -25.62 -10.89
C ALA A 72 16.22 -26.62 -12.00
N PRO A 73 17.43 -26.52 -12.60
CA PRO A 73 17.93 -27.51 -13.56
C PRO A 73 17.99 -28.95 -13.03
N SER A 74 17.95 -29.14 -11.71
CA SER A 74 17.91 -30.44 -11.02
C SER A 74 16.51 -31.07 -10.94
N GLY A 75 15.47 -30.44 -11.50
CA GLY A 75 14.09 -30.94 -11.44
C GLY A 75 13.35 -30.64 -10.12
N ALA A 76 14.01 -30.00 -9.16
CA ALA A 76 13.36 -29.48 -7.96
C ALA A 76 12.51 -28.26 -8.31
N SER A 77 11.23 -28.29 -7.94
CA SER A 77 10.32 -27.15 -8.05
C SER A 77 9.94 -26.66 -6.66
N ARG A 78 9.95 -25.33 -6.47
CA ARG A 78 9.34 -24.69 -5.30
C ARG A 78 8.21 -23.79 -5.80
N SER A 79 6.98 -24.15 -5.45
CA SER A 79 5.82 -23.29 -5.66
C SER A 79 5.56 -22.55 -4.34
N PHE A 80 5.51 -21.21 -4.43
CA PHE A 80 5.11 -20.38 -3.30
C PHE A 80 3.71 -19.85 -3.59
N ARG A 81 2.74 -20.15 -2.73
CA ARG A 81 1.44 -19.49 -2.73
C ARG A 81 1.52 -18.28 -1.81
N TYR A 82 1.91 -17.14 -2.36
CA TYR A 82 1.67 -15.87 -1.68
C TYR A 82 0.17 -15.53 -1.81
N GLN A 83 -0.41 -14.87 -0.81
CA GLN A 83 -1.74 -14.29 -0.99
C GLN A 83 -1.73 -13.37 -2.21
N GLY A 84 -2.86 -13.26 -2.91
CA GLY A 84 -2.96 -12.42 -4.09
C GLY A 84 -2.50 -10.99 -3.78
N PHE A 85 -2.06 -10.29 -4.83
CA PHE A 85 -1.59 -8.91 -4.71
C PHE A 85 -2.59 -8.02 -3.95
N ALA A 86 -3.88 -8.25 -4.18
CA ALA A 86 -4.98 -7.58 -3.51
C ALA A 86 -5.00 -7.79 -2.00
N GLU A 87 -4.83 -9.04 -1.57
CA GLU A 87 -4.83 -9.42 -0.17
C GLU A 87 -3.59 -8.89 0.56
N ARG A 88 -2.43 -8.89 -0.10
CA ARG A 88 -1.19 -8.29 0.44
C ARG A 88 -1.33 -6.78 0.64
N TRP A 89 -1.89 -6.09 -0.35
CA TRP A 89 -2.21 -4.66 -0.25
C TRP A 89 -3.14 -4.37 0.93
N ARG A 90 -4.25 -5.11 1.02
CA ARG A 90 -5.25 -4.96 2.10
C ARG A 90 -4.66 -5.27 3.47
N GLY A 91 -3.84 -6.31 3.58
CA GLY A 91 -3.14 -6.67 4.81
C GLY A 91 -2.22 -5.54 5.28
N MET A 92 -1.43 -4.96 4.36
CA MET A 92 -0.54 -3.84 4.70
C MET A 92 -1.32 -2.58 5.08
N MET A 93 -2.42 -2.28 4.36
CA MET A 93 -3.31 -1.17 4.69
C MET A 93 -3.96 -1.35 6.08
N ALA A 94 -4.36 -2.58 6.44
CA ALA A 94 -4.94 -2.87 7.74
C ALA A 94 -3.93 -2.67 8.87
N LEU A 95 -2.67 -3.10 8.68
CA LEU A 95 -1.58 -2.85 9.63
C LEU A 95 -1.31 -1.35 9.80
N LEU A 96 -1.24 -0.61 8.68
CA LEU A 96 -1.04 0.84 8.71
C LEU A 96 -2.17 1.55 9.45
N ARG A 97 -3.44 1.22 9.17
CA ARG A 97 -4.60 1.81 9.88
C ARG A 97 -4.67 1.42 11.36
N GLY A 98 -4.17 0.24 11.71
CA GLY A 98 -4.08 -0.20 13.10
C GLY A 98 -3.06 0.61 13.92
N LEU A 99 -1.98 1.06 13.28
CA LEU A 99 -0.93 1.87 13.92
C LEU A 99 -1.19 3.38 13.81
N ASP A 100 -1.59 3.85 12.63
CA ASP A 100 -1.85 5.26 12.34
C ASP A 100 -3.29 5.66 12.70
N THR A 101 -3.54 5.76 14.01
CA THR A 101 -4.81 6.23 14.59
C THR A 101 -5.07 7.73 14.41
N LYS A 102 -4.03 8.54 14.16
CA LYS A 102 -4.09 10.00 14.00
C LYS A 102 -4.18 10.44 12.54
N GLY A 103 -3.93 9.53 11.60
CA GLY A 103 -4.09 9.75 10.18
C GLY A 103 -2.94 10.52 9.53
N CYS A 104 -1.74 10.49 10.12
CA CYS A 104 -0.56 11.19 9.60
C CYS A 104 -0.17 10.74 8.19
N ALA A 105 -0.46 9.48 7.84
CA ALA A 105 -0.11 8.89 6.55
C ALA A 105 -1.21 9.04 5.49
N THR A 106 -2.42 9.46 5.86
CA THR A 106 -3.62 9.38 5.00
C THR A 106 -3.50 10.10 3.66
N GLY A 107 -2.76 11.21 3.58
CA GLY A 107 -2.55 11.97 2.34
C GLY A 107 -1.57 11.32 1.35
N LEU A 108 -0.79 10.34 1.78
CA LEU A 108 0.28 9.70 1.00
C LEU A 108 -0.04 8.24 0.63
N ILE A 109 -1.18 7.72 1.08
CA ILE A 109 -1.62 6.36 0.76
C ILE A 109 -1.99 6.32 -0.73
N PRO A 110 -1.35 5.45 -1.54
CA PRO A 110 -1.72 5.32 -2.94
C PRO A 110 -3.16 4.77 -3.07
N PRO A 111 -3.87 5.07 -4.18
CA PRO A 111 -5.18 4.49 -4.41
C PRO A 111 -5.08 2.96 -4.47
N ASP A 112 -6.09 2.27 -3.94
CA ASP A 112 -6.12 0.81 -3.95
C ASP A 112 -6.12 0.30 -5.39
N PRO A 113 -5.10 -0.47 -5.81
CA PRO A 113 -4.95 -0.93 -7.19
C PRO A 113 -5.99 -2.00 -7.58
N THR A 114 -6.82 -2.46 -6.62
CA THR A 114 -7.88 -3.46 -6.80
C THR A 114 -9.27 -2.86 -6.81
N GLN A 115 -9.41 -1.56 -6.53
CA GLN A 115 -10.67 -0.85 -6.72
C GLN A 115 -10.96 -0.74 -8.22
N THR A 116 -11.58 -1.77 -8.78
CA THR A 116 -12.46 -1.56 -9.93
C THR A 116 -13.53 -0.58 -9.47
N ALA A 117 -13.58 0.62 -10.05
CA ALA A 117 -14.58 1.61 -9.69
C ALA A 117 -15.97 0.99 -9.89
N HIS A 118 -16.57 0.48 -8.81
CA HIS A 118 -17.99 0.22 -8.76
C HIS A 118 -18.62 1.60 -8.69
N ALA A 119 -18.81 2.23 -9.86
CA ALA A 119 -19.74 3.33 -10.00
C ALA A 119 -21.11 2.77 -9.61
N GLY A 120 -21.43 2.89 -8.32
CA GLY A 120 -22.75 2.62 -7.81
C GLY A 120 -23.69 3.60 -8.48
N ILE A 121 -24.28 3.17 -9.60
CA ILE A 121 -25.43 3.84 -10.19
C ILE A 121 -26.54 3.75 -9.14
N TRP A 122 -26.70 4.82 -8.38
CA TRP A 122 -27.87 5.02 -7.54
C TRP A 122 -29.00 5.46 -8.47
N ILE A 123 -29.79 4.51 -8.96
CA ILE A 123 -31.09 4.84 -9.59
C ILE A 123 -32.02 5.26 -8.47
N GLY A 124 -31.99 6.55 -8.13
CA GLY A 124 -33.06 7.17 -7.37
C GLY A 124 -34.34 7.02 -8.17
N LYS A 125 -35.29 6.22 -7.66
CA LYS A 125 -36.64 6.12 -8.22
C LYS A 125 -37.33 7.47 -8.01
N GLY A 126 -37.16 8.37 -8.97
CA GLY A 126 -37.89 9.64 -9.03
C GLY A 126 -39.38 9.35 -9.20
N GLY A 127 -40.12 9.37 -8.09
CA GLY A 127 -41.57 9.36 -8.11
C GLY A 127 -42.04 10.62 -8.83
N CYS A 128 -42.65 10.44 -10.00
CA CYS A 128 -43.34 11.50 -10.71
C CYS A 128 -44.59 11.86 -9.89
N HIS A 129 -44.48 12.84 -8.99
CA HIS A 129 -45.64 13.48 -8.39
C HIS A 129 -46.26 14.40 -9.45
N VAL A 130 -47.21 13.88 -10.22
CA VAL A 130 -48.16 14.72 -10.96
C VAL A 130 -49.23 15.13 -9.95
N GLY A 131 -48.99 16.25 -9.28
CA GLY A 131 -49.93 16.89 -8.38
C GLY A 131 -50.31 18.28 -8.88
N GLY A 132 -51.50 18.39 -9.48
CA GLY A 132 -52.37 19.56 -9.34
C GLY A 132 -52.40 20.58 -10.49
N GLY A 133 -53.60 20.79 -11.04
CA GLY A 133 -54.03 22.16 -11.39
C GLY A 133 -54.82 22.36 -12.69
N ARG A 134 -56.09 21.93 -12.72
CA ARG A 134 -57.33 22.68 -13.08
C ARG A 134 -58.38 21.77 -13.67
#